data_AF-S7UHG4-F1
#
_entry.id   AF-S7UHG4-F1
#
_cell.length_a   1.000
_cell.length_b   1.000
_cell.length_c   1.000
_cell.angle_alpha   90.00
_cell.angle_beta   90.00
_cell.angle_gamma   90.00
#
_symmetry.space_group_name_H-M   'P 1'
#
loop_
_entity.id
_entity.type
_entity.pdbx_description
1 polymer ?
#
loop_
_entity_poly.entity_id
_entity_poly.type
_entity_poly.pdbx_seq_one_letter_code
_entity_poly.pdbx_strand_id
1 'polypeptide(L)'
;MIDIIEFKVGDKYENMKGPYEVIAIDGDSMVIRWETGEEVTTDIDLQQRIQERLDLEKRLKAAAQKKKAAKPQKTRTASSRYGNKFNGFEEGDFKKNITATTWRSRNCLGGAVTEKLPSEKFSFNSWAVYRKPVIHWADVTHKAEENDILQAKFFAEVDEKRLCYGLYLEYPREGNDPATFISWLKDSDNEEWMCRTAAENDIVIYDLEEKGFKGVIEAHEGKWRIRLHDGSKEIDSLHAFLEDLPEDRGLDLNIVRIEEKSTVLEKQTAIAAEISSLFKTLMPLYEAVTPDIS
;
A
#
# COMPACT_ATOMS: atom_id res chain seq x y z
N MET A 1 -21.03 -2.90 -23.18
CA MET A 1 -20.55 -2.40 -24.48
C MET A 1 -19.47 -1.39 -24.16
N ILE A 2 -18.26 -1.61 -24.67
CA ILE A 2 -17.11 -0.73 -24.48
C ILE A 2 -17.19 0.27 -25.63
N ASP A 3 -17.38 1.56 -25.30
CA ASP A 3 -17.33 2.63 -26.30
C ASP A 3 -15.86 2.85 -26.64
N ILE A 4 -15.46 2.50 -27.86
CA ILE A 4 -14.10 2.72 -28.37
C ILE A 4 -13.98 4.23 -28.65
N ILE A 5 -13.03 4.90 -28.01
CA ILE A 5 -12.77 6.33 -28.22
C ILE A 5 -11.91 6.47 -29.47
N GLU A 6 -12.51 7.01 -30.55
CA GLU A 6 -11.82 7.30 -31.80
C GLU A 6 -11.19 8.71 -31.73
N PHE A 7 -9.86 8.78 -31.70
CA PHE A 7 -9.13 10.06 -31.69
C PHE A 7 -9.12 10.70 -33.07
N LYS A 8 -9.30 12.03 -33.14
CA LYS A 8 -9.32 12.79 -34.40
C LYS A 8 -8.31 13.94 -34.37
N VAL A 9 -7.63 14.14 -35.49
CA VAL A 9 -6.72 15.27 -35.69
C VAL A 9 -7.51 16.58 -35.63
N GLY A 10 -7.05 17.54 -34.83
CA GLY A 10 -7.69 18.83 -34.57
C GLY A 10 -8.65 18.83 -33.39
N ASP A 11 -8.97 17.67 -32.80
CA ASP A 11 -9.81 17.59 -31.61
C ASP A 11 -8.96 17.72 -30.32
N LYS A 12 -9.59 18.30 -29.29
CA LYS A 12 -9.00 18.51 -27.97
C LYS A 12 -9.46 17.47 -26.98
N TYR A 13 -8.50 16.94 -26.23
CA TYR A 13 -8.67 15.91 -25.22
C TYR A 13 -7.90 16.30 -23.94
N GLU A 14 -8.12 15.62 -22.83
CA GLU A 14 -7.48 15.96 -21.54
C GLU A 14 -6.81 14.73 -20.93
N ASN A 15 -5.54 14.81 -20.56
CA ASN A 15 -4.85 13.75 -19.81
C ASN A 15 -4.30 14.28 -18.47
N MET A 16 -3.55 13.45 -17.73
CA MET A 16 -2.98 13.80 -16.43
C MET A 16 -2.02 15.02 -16.46
N LYS A 17 -1.47 15.39 -17.63
CA LYS A 17 -0.66 16.60 -17.82
C LYS A 17 -1.50 17.84 -18.16
N GLY A 18 -2.79 17.68 -18.49
CA GLY A 18 -3.70 18.76 -18.87
C GLY A 18 -4.32 18.58 -20.27
N PRO A 19 -4.98 19.62 -20.80
CA PRO A 19 -5.59 19.59 -22.12
C PRO A 19 -4.54 19.53 -23.23
N TYR A 20 -4.77 18.70 -24.23
CA TYR A 20 -3.94 18.55 -25.42
C TYR A 20 -4.79 18.46 -26.69
N GLU A 21 -4.18 18.80 -27.82
CA GLU A 21 -4.74 18.68 -29.16
C GLU A 21 -4.01 17.59 -29.92
N VAL A 22 -4.74 16.74 -30.66
CA VAL A 22 -4.12 15.76 -31.55
C VAL A 22 -3.75 16.46 -32.86
N ILE A 23 -2.46 16.54 -33.18
CA ILE A 23 -1.96 17.27 -34.35
C ILE A 23 -1.63 16.36 -35.55
N ALA A 24 -1.36 15.07 -35.31
CA ALA A 24 -1.19 14.08 -36.37
C ALA A 24 -1.52 12.67 -35.86
N ILE A 25 -1.99 11.80 -36.74
CA ILE A 25 -2.21 10.37 -36.48
C ILE A 25 -1.49 9.58 -37.58
N ASP A 26 -0.66 8.61 -37.21
CA ASP A 26 0.04 7.71 -38.12
C ASP A 26 -0.02 6.27 -37.58
N GLY A 27 -0.82 5.43 -38.24
CA GLY A 27 -1.06 4.05 -37.81
C GLY A 27 -1.58 3.96 -36.38
N ASP A 28 -0.81 3.30 -35.52
CA ASP A 28 -1.17 3.04 -34.12
C ASP A 28 -0.65 4.12 -33.15
N SER A 29 -0.01 5.17 -33.67
CA SER A 29 0.55 6.28 -32.90
C SER A 29 -0.02 7.62 -33.33
N MET A 30 0.02 8.59 -32.41
CA MET A 30 -0.41 9.96 -32.67
C MET A 30 0.52 10.97 -32.02
N VAL A 31 0.57 12.17 -32.61
CA VAL A 31 1.31 13.30 -32.06
C VAL A 31 0.31 14.22 -31.37
N ILE A 32 0.59 14.52 -30.11
CA ILE A 32 -0.22 15.39 -29.27
C ILE A 32 0.55 16.64 -28.90
N ARG A 33 -0.16 17.78 -28.81
CA ARG A 33 0.38 19.07 -28.44
C ARG A 33 -0.38 19.67 -27.27
N TRP A 34 0.33 20.05 -26.21
CA TRP A 34 -0.27 20.76 -25.08
C TRP A 34 -0.32 22.27 -25.32
N GLU A 35 -1.13 23.00 -24.55
CA GLU A 35 -1.23 24.48 -24.65
C GLU A 35 0.09 25.20 -24.35
N THR A 36 1.03 24.52 -23.68
CA THR A 36 2.41 24.98 -23.44
C THR A 36 3.28 24.95 -24.69
N GLY A 37 2.81 24.33 -25.79
CA GLY A 37 3.55 24.16 -27.04
C GLY A 37 4.44 22.91 -27.08
N GLU A 38 4.48 22.10 -26.01
CA GLU A 38 5.18 20.81 -25.99
C GLU A 38 4.48 19.82 -26.93
N GLU A 39 5.25 19.07 -27.73
CA GLU A 39 4.74 18.05 -28.66
C GLU A 39 5.38 16.70 -28.35
N VAL A 40 4.55 15.64 -28.28
CA VAL A 40 5.02 14.27 -28.01
C VAL A 40 4.29 13.28 -28.91
N THR A 41 5.04 12.26 -29.37
CA THR A 41 4.48 11.08 -30.03
C THR A 41 4.09 10.03 -29.00
N THR A 42 2.87 9.52 -29.08
CA THR A 42 2.30 8.57 -28.12
C THR A 42 1.45 7.52 -28.84
N ASP A 43 1.38 6.32 -28.28
CA ASP A 43 0.50 5.28 -28.81
C ASP A 43 -0.98 5.60 -28.55
N ILE A 44 -1.82 5.31 -29.54
CA ILE A 44 -3.27 5.54 -29.49
C ILE A 44 -3.91 4.67 -28.40
N ASP A 45 -3.49 3.41 -28.31
CA ASP A 45 -3.93 2.47 -27.26
C ASP A 45 -3.62 2.98 -25.84
N LEU A 46 -2.47 3.62 -25.66
CA LEU A 46 -2.06 4.19 -24.38
C LEU A 46 -2.97 5.36 -24.01
N GLN A 47 -3.23 6.27 -24.95
CA GLN A 47 -4.09 7.43 -24.71
C GLN A 47 -5.56 7.05 -24.55
N GLN A 48 -6.03 6.01 -25.26
CA GLN A 48 -7.38 5.47 -25.08
C GLN A 48 -7.57 4.96 -23.65
N ARG A 49 -6.61 4.19 -23.12
CA ARG A 49 -6.64 3.69 -21.74
C ARG A 49 -6.62 4.82 -20.71
N ILE A 50 -5.88 5.90 -20.99
CA ILE A 50 -5.83 7.09 -20.13
C ILE A 50 -7.20 7.80 -20.11
N GLN A 51 -7.84 7.97 -21.28
CA GLN A 51 -9.16 8.58 -21.37
C GLN A 51 -10.25 7.75 -20.69
N GLU A 52 -10.27 6.43 -20.92
CA GLU A 52 -11.23 5.53 -20.29
C GLU A 52 -11.11 5.56 -18.75
N ARG A 53 -9.89 5.67 -18.23
CA ARG A 53 -9.62 5.82 -16.79
C ARG A 53 -10.16 7.14 -16.26
N LEU A 54 -9.92 8.26 -16.96
CA LEU A 54 -10.36 9.59 -16.55
C LEU A 54 -11.89 9.75 -16.61
N ASP A 55 -12.53 9.24 -17.67
CA ASP A 55 -13.98 9.27 -17.81
C ASP A 55 -14.68 8.41 -16.76
N LEU A 56 -14.12 7.25 -16.43
CA LEU A 56 -14.62 6.41 -15.34
C LEU A 56 -14.49 7.15 -13.99
N GLU A 57 -13.37 7.82 -13.74
CA GLU A 57 -13.15 8.60 -12.52
C GLU A 57 -14.10 9.82 -12.43
N LYS A 58 -14.30 10.55 -13.53
CA LYS A 58 -15.26 11.67 -13.61
C LYS A 58 -16.69 11.18 -13.35
N ARG A 59 -17.11 10.05 -13.95
CA ARG A 59 -18.44 9.44 -13.73
C ARG A 59 -18.62 9.00 -12.27
N LEU A 60 -17.57 8.48 -11.63
CA LEU A 60 -17.57 8.07 -10.21
C LEU A 60 -17.63 9.28 -9.27
N LYS A 61 -16.88 10.37 -9.53
CA LYS A 61 -16.94 11.63 -8.77
C LYS A 61 -18.32 12.27 -8.87
N ALA A 62 -18.92 12.33 -10.06
CA ALA A 62 -20.28 12.85 -10.27
C ALA A 62 -21.35 12.01 -9.55
N ALA A 63 -21.23 10.67 -9.56
CA ALA A 63 -22.14 9.79 -8.84
C ALA A 63 -22.00 9.90 -7.30
N ALA A 64 -20.78 10.13 -6.80
CA ALA A 64 -20.52 10.36 -5.37
C ALA A 64 -21.05 11.72 -4.89
N GLN A 65 -20.92 12.78 -5.71
CA GLN A 65 -21.46 14.11 -5.41
C GLN A 65 -23.00 14.12 -5.40
N LYS A 66 -23.64 13.44 -6.36
CA LYS A 66 -25.11 13.27 -6.36
C LYS A 66 -25.63 12.50 -5.13
N LYS A 67 -24.85 11.55 -4.59
CA LYS A 67 -25.18 10.82 -3.35
C LYS A 67 -24.93 11.63 -2.06
N LYS A 68 -24.00 12.61 -2.07
CA LYS A 68 -23.72 13.51 -0.94
C LYS A 68 -24.77 14.62 -0.79
N ALA A 69 -25.33 15.12 -1.90
CA ALA A 69 -26.35 16.18 -1.87
C ALA A 69 -27.74 15.71 -1.37
N ALA A 70 -28.00 14.40 -1.30
CA ALA A 70 -29.32 13.83 -0.98
C ALA A 70 -29.46 13.30 0.45
N LYS A 71 -28.48 13.49 1.36
CA LYS A 71 -28.56 12.98 2.73
C LYS A 71 -28.40 14.10 3.77
N PRO A 72 -29.30 14.23 4.76
CA PRO A 72 -29.12 15.18 5.84
C PRO A 72 -27.90 14.80 6.69
N GLN A 73 -27.13 15.81 7.04
CA GLN A 73 -25.89 15.73 7.79
C GLN A 73 -26.21 15.28 9.23
N LYS A 74 -26.00 13.99 9.52
CA LYS A 74 -26.11 13.47 10.90
C LYS A 74 -24.79 13.73 11.63
N THR A 75 -24.91 14.44 12.75
CA THR A 75 -23.88 14.60 13.77
C THR A 75 -23.33 13.23 14.19
N ARG A 76 -22.02 13.06 14.03
CA ARG A 76 -21.30 11.82 14.35
C ARG A 76 -21.09 11.75 15.87
N THR A 77 -21.89 10.96 16.56
CA THR A 77 -21.45 10.35 17.81
C THR A 77 -20.55 9.17 17.48
N ALA A 78 -19.26 9.35 17.70
CA ALA A 78 -18.24 8.32 17.65
C ALA A 78 -18.37 7.44 18.91
N SER A 79 -18.51 6.11 18.76
CA SER A 79 -18.03 5.08 19.72
C SER A 79 -18.67 3.68 19.65
N SER A 80 -19.59 3.32 18.73
CA SER A 80 -20.26 1.99 18.83
C SER A 80 -20.32 1.09 17.59
N ARG A 81 -19.59 1.36 16.50
CA ARG A 81 -19.74 0.58 15.24
C ARG A 81 -18.47 0.24 14.46
N TYR A 82 -17.28 0.63 14.90
CA TYR A 82 -16.06 0.16 14.23
C TYR A 82 -15.75 -1.27 14.71
N GLY A 83 -15.26 -2.12 13.82
CA GLY A 83 -14.75 -3.45 14.18
C GLY A 83 -15.76 -4.53 14.61
N ASN A 84 -16.97 -4.15 15.04
CA ASN A 84 -17.89 -5.04 15.76
C ASN A 84 -18.49 -6.20 14.95
N LYS A 85 -18.28 -6.23 13.62
CA LYS A 85 -18.72 -7.34 12.76
C LYS A 85 -17.58 -8.30 12.40
N PHE A 86 -16.36 -8.07 12.90
CA PHE A 86 -15.28 -9.00 12.65
C PHE A 86 -15.37 -10.19 13.59
N ASN A 87 -15.67 -11.37 13.04
CA ASN A 87 -15.78 -12.62 13.79
C ASN A 87 -14.59 -13.56 13.52
N GLY A 88 -13.51 -13.06 12.90
CA GLY A 88 -12.44 -13.87 12.36
C GLY A 88 -12.50 -14.00 10.84
N PHE A 89 -11.50 -14.66 10.27
CA PHE A 89 -11.49 -15.03 8.85
C PHE A 89 -12.29 -16.31 8.64
N GLU A 90 -12.95 -16.41 7.48
CA GLU A 90 -13.62 -17.63 7.04
C GLU A 90 -12.79 -18.34 5.97
N GLU A 91 -13.05 -19.64 5.75
CA GLU A 91 -12.30 -20.43 4.76
C GLU A 91 -12.38 -19.82 3.35
N GLY A 92 -13.53 -19.23 3.01
CA GLY A 92 -13.78 -18.55 1.74
C GLY A 92 -13.11 -17.19 1.59
N ASP A 93 -12.49 -16.65 2.64
CA ASP A 93 -11.72 -15.39 2.55
C ASP A 93 -10.34 -15.59 1.94
N PHE A 94 -9.76 -16.79 2.05
CA PHE A 94 -8.43 -17.14 1.55
C PHE A 94 -8.45 -17.41 0.04
N LYS A 95 -8.37 -16.33 -0.73
CA LYS A 95 -8.38 -16.34 -2.20
C LYS A 95 -7.80 -15.04 -2.75
N LYS A 96 -7.38 -15.07 -4.02
CA LYS A 96 -6.76 -13.92 -4.71
C LYS A 96 -7.74 -12.81 -5.14
N ASN A 97 -9.04 -13.08 -5.15
CA ASN A 97 -10.06 -12.12 -5.59
C ASN A 97 -10.90 -11.60 -4.41
N ILE A 98 -11.73 -10.59 -4.67
CA ILE A 98 -12.53 -9.91 -3.64
C ILE A 98 -14.01 -10.32 -3.62
N THR A 99 -14.39 -11.35 -4.37
CA THR A 99 -15.79 -11.78 -4.48
C THR A 99 -16.29 -12.24 -3.12
N ALA A 100 -17.37 -11.65 -2.61
CA ALA A 100 -17.90 -11.93 -1.26
C ALA A 100 -16.92 -11.64 -0.10
N THR A 101 -15.86 -10.86 -0.32
CA THR A 101 -14.90 -10.50 0.73
C THR A 101 -15.37 -9.28 1.52
N THR A 102 -15.66 -9.43 2.81
CA THR A 102 -16.18 -8.36 3.67
C THR A 102 -15.26 -7.97 4.84
N TRP A 103 -14.30 -8.84 5.20
CA TRP A 103 -13.40 -8.65 6.34
C TRP A 103 -12.60 -7.34 6.28
N ARG A 104 -12.31 -6.83 5.06
CA ARG A 104 -11.54 -5.60 4.79
C ARG A 104 -12.28 -4.30 5.11
N SER A 105 -13.55 -4.37 5.49
CA SER A 105 -14.35 -3.17 5.74
C SER A 105 -14.04 -2.55 7.10
N ARG A 106 -14.37 -1.26 7.26
CA ARG A 106 -14.25 -0.54 8.55
C ARG A 106 -15.14 -1.11 9.66
N ASN A 107 -16.21 -1.82 9.31
CA ASN A 107 -17.07 -2.45 10.32
C ASN A 107 -16.53 -3.84 10.72
N CYS A 108 -15.53 -4.36 9.99
CA CYS A 108 -14.87 -5.63 10.25
C CYS A 108 -13.41 -5.36 10.65
N LEU A 109 -12.45 -6.14 10.16
CA LEU A 109 -11.04 -6.09 10.61
C LEU A 109 -10.47 -4.67 10.56
N GLY A 110 -10.83 -3.91 9.51
CA GLY A 110 -10.43 -2.52 9.35
C GLY A 110 -10.66 -1.66 10.59
N GLY A 111 -11.87 -1.69 11.14
CA GLY A 111 -12.17 -0.93 12.36
C GLY A 111 -11.62 -1.60 13.62
N ALA A 112 -11.64 -2.94 13.68
CA ALA A 112 -11.21 -3.70 14.86
C ALA A 112 -9.73 -3.46 15.19
N VAL A 113 -8.90 -3.28 14.14
CA VAL A 113 -7.49 -2.90 14.29
C VAL A 113 -7.36 -1.40 14.53
N THR A 114 -8.06 -0.54 13.77
CA THR A 114 -7.97 0.92 13.94
C THR A 114 -8.28 1.38 15.37
N GLU A 115 -9.32 0.82 16.01
CA GLU A 115 -9.69 1.17 17.39
C GLU A 115 -8.59 0.89 18.42
N LYS A 116 -7.67 -0.01 18.11
CA LYS A 116 -6.60 -0.39 19.00
C LYS A 116 -5.32 0.38 18.76
N LEU A 117 -5.15 1.06 17.62
CA LEU A 117 -3.93 1.80 17.30
C LEU A 117 -3.79 3.06 18.17
N PRO A 118 -2.55 3.47 18.51
CA PRO A 118 -2.29 4.73 19.19
C PRO A 118 -2.86 5.92 18.38
N SER A 119 -3.47 6.88 19.08
CA SER A 119 -4.10 8.06 18.48
C SER A 119 -3.50 9.38 18.97
N GLU A 120 -2.38 9.33 19.68
CA GLU A 120 -1.71 10.50 20.26
C GLU A 120 -1.03 11.36 19.19
N LYS A 121 -0.30 10.73 18.28
CA LYS A 121 0.43 11.39 17.18
C LYS A 121 -0.29 11.28 15.83
N PHE A 122 -0.91 10.12 15.55
CA PHE A 122 -1.51 9.83 14.26
C PHE A 122 -3.02 9.63 14.36
N SER A 123 -3.73 9.97 13.29
CA SER A 123 -5.15 9.68 13.13
C SER A 123 -5.33 8.56 12.11
N PHE A 124 -5.11 7.33 12.55
CA PHE A 124 -5.22 6.16 11.68
C PHE A 124 -6.63 5.94 11.16
N ASN A 125 -6.72 5.55 9.89
CA ASN A 125 -7.94 5.02 9.30
C ASN A 125 -7.59 3.84 8.38
N SER A 126 -8.61 3.08 7.98
CA SER A 126 -8.46 1.92 7.10
C SER A 126 -9.14 2.09 5.76
N TRP A 127 -8.53 1.47 4.74
CA TRP A 127 -9.01 1.45 3.37
C TRP A 127 -8.80 0.07 2.73
N ALA A 128 -9.88 -0.52 2.25
CA ALA A 128 -9.84 -1.72 1.43
C ALA A 128 -9.21 -1.39 0.07
N VAL A 129 -8.18 -2.11 -0.34
CA VAL A 129 -7.52 -1.94 -1.63
C VAL A 129 -8.45 -2.44 -2.74
N TYR A 130 -8.57 -1.68 -3.82
CA TYR A 130 -9.48 -2.00 -4.91
C TYR A 130 -9.09 -3.31 -5.59
N ARG A 131 -10.05 -4.24 -5.73
CA ARG A 131 -9.89 -5.57 -6.37
C ARG A 131 -8.82 -6.49 -5.79
N LYS A 132 -8.11 -6.10 -4.74
CA LYS A 132 -7.15 -6.96 -4.03
C LYS A 132 -7.72 -7.39 -2.68
N PRO A 133 -7.42 -8.60 -2.20
CA PRO A 133 -7.75 -9.07 -0.85
C PRO A 133 -6.82 -8.41 0.20
N VAL A 134 -6.70 -7.08 0.14
CA VAL A 134 -5.79 -6.27 0.96
C VAL A 134 -6.54 -5.11 1.61
N ILE A 135 -6.14 -4.77 2.83
CA ILE A 135 -6.55 -3.57 3.54
C ILE A 135 -5.32 -2.83 4.06
N HIS A 136 -5.31 -1.50 3.93
CA HIS A 136 -4.27 -0.63 4.46
C HIS A 136 -4.78 0.16 5.67
N TRP A 137 -3.88 0.44 6.60
CA TRP A 137 -4.01 1.43 7.66
C TRP A 137 -2.89 2.45 7.53
N ALA A 138 -3.26 3.73 7.54
CA ALA A 138 -2.34 4.85 7.44
C ALA A 138 -2.95 6.07 8.12
N ASP A 139 -2.12 7.05 8.43
CA ASP A 139 -2.55 8.33 8.97
C ASP A 139 -3.34 9.15 7.95
N VAL A 140 -4.50 9.69 8.33
CA VAL A 140 -5.41 10.40 7.42
C VAL A 140 -4.91 11.78 6.99
N THR A 141 -4.08 12.43 7.80
CA THR A 141 -3.53 13.77 7.49
C THR A 141 -2.61 13.68 6.29
N HIS A 142 -1.68 12.71 6.32
CA HIS A 142 -0.73 12.40 5.26
C HIS A 142 -1.39 11.85 3.97
N LYS A 143 -2.57 11.24 4.07
CA LYS A 143 -3.31 10.74 2.90
C LYS A 143 -4.10 11.82 2.14
N ALA A 144 -4.32 12.99 2.75
CA ALA A 144 -5.11 14.06 2.14
C ALA A 144 -4.32 14.91 1.13
N GLU A 145 -2.99 14.83 1.17
CA GLU A 145 -2.08 15.51 0.26
C GLU A 145 -1.84 14.66 -1.01
N GLU A 146 -1.40 15.29 -2.10
CA GLU A 146 -1.18 14.66 -3.42
C GLU A 146 -0.13 13.53 -3.44
N ASN A 147 0.39 13.12 -2.28
CA ASN A 147 1.46 12.14 -2.05
C ASN A 147 0.98 10.78 -1.50
N ASP A 148 -0.26 10.35 -1.75
CA ASP A 148 -0.84 9.03 -1.31
C ASP A 148 0.03 7.80 -1.68
N ILE A 149 0.94 7.97 -2.65
CA ILE A 149 1.85 6.92 -3.14
C ILE A 149 3.08 6.73 -2.23
N LEU A 150 3.50 7.75 -1.48
CA LEU A 150 4.80 7.73 -0.78
C LEU A 150 4.71 7.47 0.74
N GLN A 151 3.52 7.26 1.29
CA GLN A 151 3.35 7.07 2.72
C GLN A 151 3.54 5.61 3.15
N ALA A 152 4.27 5.39 4.24
CA ALA A 152 4.32 4.11 4.94
C ALA A 152 2.90 3.68 5.35
N LYS A 153 2.59 2.40 5.15
CA LYS A 153 1.25 1.85 5.38
C LYS A 153 1.37 0.56 6.18
N PHE A 154 0.63 0.45 7.27
CA PHE A 154 0.33 -0.86 7.82
C PHE A 154 -0.66 -1.58 6.89
N PHE A 155 -0.57 -2.89 6.77
CA PHE A 155 -1.47 -3.64 5.91
C PHE A 155 -1.75 -5.05 6.40
N ALA A 156 -2.82 -5.64 5.86
CA ALA A 156 -3.08 -7.06 5.91
C ALA A 156 -3.56 -7.54 4.53
N GLU A 157 -3.01 -8.64 4.07
CA GLU A 157 -3.30 -9.32 2.81
C GLU A 157 -3.58 -10.81 3.07
N VAL A 158 -4.62 -11.35 2.43
CA VAL A 158 -4.80 -12.81 2.38
C VAL A 158 -4.59 -13.30 0.95
N ASP A 159 -3.97 -14.47 0.84
CA ASP A 159 -4.00 -15.27 -0.38
C ASP A 159 -4.67 -16.63 -0.10
N GLU A 160 -4.46 -17.61 -0.98
CA GLU A 160 -5.06 -18.95 -0.84
C GLU A 160 -4.50 -19.76 0.34
N LYS A 161 -3.33 -19.39 0.85
CA LYS A 161 -2.53 -20.18 1.79
C LYS A 161 -2.19 -19.44 3.08
N ARG A 162 -2.18 -18.11 3.09
CA ARG A 162 -1.65 -17.33 4.21
C ARG A 162 -2.35 -15.99 4.40
N LEU A 163 -2.19 -15.47 5.61
CA LEU A 163 -2.34 -14.06 5.96
C LEU A 163 -0.94 -13.45 6.08
N CYS A 164 -0.72 -12.33 5.42
CA CYS A 164 0.48 -11.51 5.51
C CYS A 164 0.09 -10.15 6.09
N TYR A 165 0.73 -9.71 7.16
CA TYR A 165 0.43 -8.41 7.76
C TYR A 165 1.65 -7.78 8.41
N GLY A 166 1.74 -6.45 8.35
CA GLY A 166 2.88 -5.71 8.86
C GLY A 166 2.94 -4.32 8.27
N LEU A 167 4.16 -3.82 8.11
CA LEU A 167 4.45 -2.50 7.56
C LEU A 167 4.95 -2.63 6.11
N TYR A 168 4.41 -1.78 5.25
CA TYR A 168 4.81 -1.63 3.86
C TYR A 168 5.44 -0.26 3.66
N LEU A 169 6.64 -0.25 3.06
CA LEU A 169 7.39 0.93 2.67
C LEU A 169 7.57 0.90 1.13
N GLU A 170 6.96 1.87 0.45
CA GLU A 170 7.03 2.01 -1.01
C GLU A 170 8.25 2.86 -1.38
N TYR A 171 9.09 2.39 -2.31
CA TYR A 171 10.18 3.23 -2.83
C TYR A 171 9.55 4.37 -3.65
N PRO A 172 9.90 5.64 -3.41
CA PRO A 172 9.60 6.68 -4.37
C PRO A 172 10.32 6.38 -5.66
N ARG A 173 9.64 6.72 -6.76
CA ARG A 173 10.37 7.06 -7.97
C ARG A 173 11.04 8.43 -7.85
N GLU A 174 10.51 9.34 -7.01
CA GLU A 174 11.14 10.61 -6.61
C GLU A 174 10.56 11.08 -5.24
N GLY A 175 11.42 11.42 -4.27
CA GLY A 175 11.06 12.35 -3.18
C GLY A 175 10.64 11.84 -1.78
N ASN A 176 10.65 10.55 -1.44
CA ASN A 176 10.41 10.08 -0.05
C ASN A 176 11.30 8.89 0.38
N ASP A 177 12.50 9.20 0.84
CA ASP A 177 13.64 8.30 0.81
C ASP A 177 13.49 7.04 1.70
N PRO A 178 13.63 5.83 1.15
CA PRO A 178 13.98 4.58 1.84
C PRO A 178 15.29 4.72 2.61
N ALA A 179 16.12 5.70 2.25
CA ALA A 179 17.20 6.17 3.10
C ALA A 179 16.69 6.66 4.46
N THR A 180 15.41 6.98 4.67
CA THR A 180 14.89 7.30 6.00
C THR A 180 14.88 6.05 6.87
N PHE A 181 14.40 4.92 6.34
CA PHE A 181 14.46 3.64 7.05
C PHE A 181 15.90 3.17 7.22
N ILE A 182 16.70 3.20 6.15
CA ILE A 182 18.09 2.79 6.18
C ILE A 182 18.91 3.71 7.12
N SER A 183 18.68 5.03 7.07
CA SER A 183 19.32 6.00 7.98
C SER A 183 18.86 5.82 9.41
N TRP A 184 17.61 5.44 9.65
CA TRP A 184 17.12 5.14 10.99
C TRP A 184 17.82 3.89 11.57
N LEU A 185 18.07 2.88 10.73
CA LEU A 185 18.83 1.67 11.10
C LEU A 185 20.34 1.91 11.29
N LYS A 186 20.91 3.04 10.84
CA LYS A 186 22.35 3.35 11.10
C LYS A 186 22.66 3.55 12.58
N ASP A 187 21.64 3.88 13.38
CA ASP A 187 21.75 3.89 14.83
C ASP A 187 21.75 2.44 15.34
N SER A 188 22.79 2.05 16.08
CA SER A 188 22.95 0.68 16.58
C SER A 188 21.81 0.23 17.48
N ASP A 189 21.23 1.14 18.26
CA ASP A 189 20.11 0.80 19.16
C ASP A 189 18.86 0.47 18.34
N ASN A 190 18.65 1.14 17.21
CA ASN A 190 17.54 0.87 16.29
C ASN A 190 17.74 -0.43 15.50
N GLU A 191 18.96 -0.69 15.01
CA GLU A 191 19.32 -1.96 14.34
C GLU A 191 19.13 -3.16 15.29
N GLU A 192 19.64 -3.08 16.52
CA GLU A 192 19.47 -4.10 17.55
C GLU A 192 18.00 -4.27 17.95
N TRP A 193 17.28 -3.16 18.12
CA TRP A 193 15.84 -3.19 18.38
C TRP A 193 15.10 -3.91 17.25
N MET A 194 15.39 -3.58 15.99
CA MET A 194 14.71 -4.15 14.84
C MET A 194 14.99 -5.66 14.73
N CYS A 195 16.24 -6.08 14.94
CA CYS A 195 16.62 -7.49 14.92
C CYS A 195 15.91 -8.28 16.04
N ARG A 196 15.89 -7.75 17.26
CA ARG A 196 15.18 -8.38 18.39
C ARG A 196 13.68 -8.43 18.13
N THR A 197 13.08 -7.31 17.75
CA THR A 197 11.65 -7.21 17.43
C THR A 197 11.28 -8.20 16.33
N ALA A 198 12.13 -8.37 15.33
CA ALA A 198 11.89 -9.33 14.27
C ALA A 198 11.91 -10.79 14.76
N ALA A 199 12.91 -11.14 15.58
CA ALA A 199 13.01 -12.48 16.16
C ALA A 199 11.85 -12.81 17.12
N GLU A 200 11.42 -11.86 17.95
CA GLU A 200 10.36 -12.07 18.95
C GLU A 200 8.95 -12.15 18.35
N ASN A 201 8.75 -11.61 17.15
CA ASN A 201 7.43 -11.48 16.53
C ASN A 201 7.30 -12.25 15.21
N ASP A 202 8.26 -13.12 14.89
CA ASP A 202 8.33 -13.87 13.63
C ASP A 202 8.26 -12.96 12.38
N ILE A 203 8.88 -11.78 12.45
CA ILE A 203 8.89 -10.82 11.34
C ILE A 203 9.95 -11.24 10.33
N VAL A 204 9.56 -11.17 9.07
CA VAL A 204 10.42 -11.32 7.91
C VAL A 204 10.38 -10.05 7.06
N ILE A 205 11.47 -9.81 6.33
CA ILE A 205 11.61 -8.66 5.43
C ILE A 205 11.84 -9.17 4.01
N TYR A 206 11.05 -8.70 3.05
CA TYR A 206 11.25 -9.03 1.64
C TYR A 206 10.87 -7.85 0.74
N ASP A 207 11.48 -7.81 -0.44
CA ASP A 207 11.09 -6.92 -1.51
C ASP A 207 9.91 -7.51 -2.29
N LEU A 208 8.79 -6.80 -2.36
CA LEU A 208 7.56 -7.27 -3.01
C LEU A 208 7.76 -7.64 -4.47
N GLU A 209 8.55 -6.83 -5.19
CA GLU A 209 8.75 -6.99 -6.63
C GLU A 209 10.05 -7.73 -6.97
N GLU A 210 10.83 -8.11 -5.95
CA GLU A 210 12.16 -8.72 -6.08
C GLU A 210 13.11 -7.96 -7.04
N LYS A 211 12.95 -6.64 -7.12
CA LYS A 211 13.75 -5.76 -7.97
C LYS A 211 15.06 -5.41 -7.30
N GLY A 212 15.02 -4.99 -6.03
CA GLY A 212 16.19 -4.68 -5.23
C GLY A 212 16.94 -5.95 -4.82
N PHE A 213 16.24 -6.91 -4.19
CA PHE A 213 16.83 -8.19 -3.81
C PHE A 213 15.84 -9.35 -3.88
N LYS A 214 16.37 -10.58 -3.92
CA LYS A 214 15.57 -11.82 -3.91
C LYS A 214 15.62 -12.49 -2.56
N GLY A 215 14.55 -13.20 -2.22
CA GLY A 215 14.49 -13.99 -1.00
C GLY A 215 13.90 -13.23 0.20
N VAL A 216 14.11 -13.80 1.38
CA VAL A 216 13.47 -13.34 2.62
C VAL A 216 14.53 -13.17 3.70
N ILE A 217 14.62 -11.96 4.24
CA ILE A 217 15.48 -11.65 5.38
C ILE A 217 14.71 -11.98 6.66
N GLU A 218 15.38 -12.62 7.61
CA GLU A 218 14.84 -13.00 8.91
C GLU A 218 15.91 -12.82 9.99
N ALA A 219 15.47 -12.55 11.21
CA ALA A 219 16.34 -12.52 12.38
C ALA A 219 16.41 -13.90 13.03
N HIS A 220 17.62 -14.35 13.38
CA HIS A 220 17.88 -15.60 14.08
C HIS A 220 19.04 -15.43 15.05
N GLU A 221 18.82 -15.74 16.34
CA GLU A 221 19.86 -15.64 17.38
C GLU A 221 20.55 -14.27 17.45
N GLY A 222 19.79 -13.19 17.24
CA GLY A 222 20.31 -11.81 17.26
C GLY A 222 21.13 -11.41 16.03
N LYS A 223 21.06 -12.20 14.96
CA LYS A 223 21.72 -11.95 13.68
C LYS A 223 20.75 -11.95 12.54
N TRP A 224 21.05 -11.20 11.49
CA TRP A 224 20.29 -11.24 10.25
C TRP A 224 20.77 -12.38 9.36
N ARG A 225 19.82 -13.00 8.67
CA ARG A 225 20.11 -13.92 7.57
C ARG A 225 19.14 -13.71 6.44
N ILE A 226 19.60 -13.84 5.21
CA ILE A 226 18.76 -13.88 4.02
C ILE A 226 18.61 -15.32 3.54
N ARG A 227 17.36 -15.76 3.40
CA ARG A 227 16.99 -17.04 2.83
C ARG A 227 16.71 -16.85 1.33
N LEU A 228 17.56 -17.46 0.53
CA LEU A 228 17.48 -17.53 -0.92
C LEU A 228 16.92 -18.89 -1.35
N HIS A 229 16.68 -19.06 -2.65
CA HIS A 229 16.22 -20.35 -3.19
C HIS A 229 17.29 -21.46 -3.03
N ASP A 230 18.57 -21.11 -3.04
CA ASP A 230 19.71 -22.02 -3.03
C ASP A 230 20.39 -22.18 -1.65
N GLY A 231 19.88 -21.50 -0.62
CA GLY A 231 20.41 -21.59 0.74
C GLY A 231 20.13 -20.35 1.57
N SER A 232 20.85 -20.20 2.68
CA SER A 232 20.83 -19.00 3.51
C SER A 232 22.21 -18.38 3.60
N LYS A 233 22.26 -17.06 3.76
CA LYS A 233 23.49 -16.30 4.01
C LYS A 233 23.28 -15.41 5.24
N GLU A 234 24.28 -15.36 6.10
CA GLU A 234 24.30 -14.39 7.20
C GLU A 234 24.49 -12.98 6.63
N ILE A 235 23.86 -12.01 7.27
CA ILE A 235 24.00 -10.58 7.00
C ILE A 235 24.53 -9.95 8.29
N ASP A 236 25.66 -9.27 8.20
CA ASP A 236 26.28 -8.63 9.37
C ASP A 236 25.45 -7.47 9.90
N SER A 237 24.79 -6.73 9.00
CA SER A 237 23.94 -5.58 9.32
C SER A 237 22.87 -5.39 8.24
N LEU A 238 21.63 -5.14 8.66
CA LEU A 238 20.51 -4.88 7.76
C LEU A 238 20.70 -3.56 7.02
N HIS A 239 21.09 -2.47 7.69
CA HIS A 239 21.33 -1.21 6.97
C HIS A 239 22.42 -1.35 5.93
N ALA A 240 23.55 -1.99 6.27
CA ALA A 240 24.66 -2.16 5.33
C ALA A 240 24.26 -3.01 4.12
N PHE A 241 23.44 -4.05 4.34
CA PHE A 241 22.89 -4.85 3.25
C PHE A 241 21.97 -4.03 2.33
N LEU A 242 21.10 -3.20 2.90
CA LEU A 242 20.17 -2.38 2.13
C LEU A 242 20.88 -1.22 1.39
N GLU A 243 21.95 -0.66 1.96
CA GLU A 243 22.78 0.37 1.30
C GLU A 243 23.57 -0.15 0.11
N ASP A 244 23.97 -1.42 0.12
CA ASP A 244 24.71 -2.04 -0.99
C ASP A 244 23.81 -2.40 -2.18
N LEU A 245 22.49 -2.23 -2.06
CA LEU A 245 21.55 -2.49 -3.15
C LEU A 245 21.68 -1.44 -4.26
N PRO A 246 21.53 -1.83 -5.54
CA PRO A 246 21.60 -0.88 -6.65
C PRO A 246 20.49 0.19 -6.57
N GLU A 247 20.87 1.48 -6.54
CA GLU A 247 19.96 2.63 -6.47
C GLU A 247 18.99 2.73 -7.67
N ASP A 248 19.32 2.11 -8.80
CA ASP A 248 18.51 2.14 -10.03
C ASP A 248 17.31 1.18 -10.00
N ARG A 249 17.17 0.40 -8.93
CA ARG A 249 16.08 -0.56 -8.75
C ARG A 249 15.16 -0.09 -7.64
N GLY A 250 13.91 0.21 -8.01
CA GLY A 250 12.86 0.44 -7.01
C GLY A 250 12.76 -0.76 -6.06
N LEU A 251 12.54 -0.48 -4.78
CA LEU A 251 12.54 -1.49 -3.71
C LEU A 251 11.28 -1.33 -2.84
N ASP A 252 10.42 -2.32 -2.82
CA ASP A 252 9.16 -2.24 -2.09
C ASP A 252 9.23 -3.15 -0.85
N LEU A 253 9.66 -2.57 0.27
CA LEU A 253 9.94 -3.34 1.49
C LEU A 253 8.66 -3.71 2.23
N ASN A 254 8.46 -5.00 2.41
CA ASN A 254 7.49 -5.56 3.35
C ASN A 254 8.21 -6.04 4.60
N ILE A 255 7.84 -5.47 5.74
CA ILE A 255 8.31 -5.84 7.07
C ILE A 255 7.12 -6.46 7.80
N VAL A 256 7.00 -7.80 7.72
CA VAL A 256 5.73 -8.49 7.96
C VAL A 256 5.86 -9.76 8.78
N ARG A 257 4.76 -10.14 9.42
CA ARG A 257 4.53 -11.50 9.87
C ARG A 257 3.69 -12.25 8.83
N ILE A 258 4.02 -13.51 8.61
CA ILE A 258 3.29 -14.40 7.69
C ILE A 258 2.76 -15.59 8.49
N GLU A 259 1.46 -15.83 8.39
CA GLU A 259 0.79 -16.93 9.07
C GLU A 259 0.02 -17.82 8.09
N GLU A 260 0.09 -19.12 8.30
CA GLU A 260 -0.65 -20.08 7.49
C GLU A 260 -2.15 -20.01 7.74
N LYS A 261 -2.93 -20.31 6.70
CA LYS A 261 -4.40 -20.29 6.71
C LYS A 261 -5.00 -21.03 7.89
N SER A 262 -4.53 -22.24 8.19
CA SER A 262 -5.03 -23.07 9.30
C SER A 262 -4.91 -22.35 10.63
N THR A 263 -3.73 -21.82 10.95
CA THR A 263 -3.46 -21.08 12.18
C THR A 263 -4.33 -19.84 12.31
N VAL A 264 -4.52 -19.10 11.21
CA VAL A 264 -5.34 -17.88 11.20
C VAL A 264 -6.83 -18.21 11.45
N LEU A 265 -7.33 -19.31 10.87
CA LEU A 265 -8.71 -19.75 11.09
C LEU A 265 -8.94 -20.19 12.54
N GLU A 266 -7.97 -20.81 13.21
CA GLU A 266 -8.06 -21.19 14.63
C GLU A 266 -8.16 -19.98 15.57
N LYS A 267 -7.51 -18.86 15.20
CA LYS A 267 -7.48 -17.63 16.02
C LYS A 267 -8.81 -16.89 16.09
N GLN A 268 -9.72 -17.09 15.14
CA GLN A 268 -11.03 -16.43 15.09
C GLN A 268 -10.91 -14.91 15.30
N THR A 269 -11.59 -14.31 16.28
CA THR A 269 -11.52 -12.87 16.57
C THR A 269 -10.19 -12.41 17.15
N ALA A 270 -9.38 -13.32 17.71
CA ALA A 270 -8.11 -12.99 18.36
C ALA A 270 -7.08 -12.42 17.38
N ILE A 271 -7.15 -12.80 16.09
CA ILE A 271 -6.24 -12.31 15.05
C ILE A 271 -6.25 -10.77 14.93
N ALA A 272 -7.39 -10.12 15.15
CA ALA A 272 -7.44 -8.65 15.14
C ALA A 272 -6.64 -8.03 16.28
N ALA A 273 -6.60 -8.68 17.45
CA ALA A 273 -5.77 -8.25 18.56
C ALA A 273 -4.28 -8.47 18.25
N GLU A 274 -3.91 -9.61 17.69
CA GLU A 274 -2.53 -9.90 17.31
C GLU A 274 -2.00 -8.94 16.25
N ILE A 275 -2.76 -8.68 15.18
CA ILE A 275 -2.41 -7.67 14.17
C ILE A 275 -2.19 -6.30 14.82
N SER A 276 -3.12 -5.86 15.68
CA SER A 276 -2.97 -4.57 16.36
C SER A 276 -1.78 -4.52 17.31
N SER A 277 -1.41 -5.67 17.91
CA SER A 277 -0.25 -5.77 18.79
C SER A 277 1.03 -5.63 17.97
N LEU A 278 1.15 -6.32 16.84
CA LEU A 278 2.29 -6.18 15.94
C LEU A 278 2.44 -4.73 15.43
N PHE A 279 1.33 -4.09 15.05
CA PHE A 279 1.38 -2.70 14.57
C PHE A 279 1.81 -1.72 15.66
N LYS A 280 1.45 -1.97 16.93
CA LYS A 280 1.96 -1.19 18.07
C LYS A 280 3.45 -1.42 18.27
N THR A 281 3.90 -2.67 18.18
CA THR A 281 5.33 -3.00 18.26
C THR A 281 6.11 -2.30 17.16
N LEU A 282 5.58 -2.21 15.94
CA LEU A 282 6.21 -1.53 14.81
C LEU A 282 5.99 -0.01 14.78
N MET A 283 5.32 0.57 15.77
CA MET A 283 5.02 2.02 15.79
C MET A 283 6.27 2.91 15.80
N PRO A 284 7.35 2.60 16.55
CA PRO A 284 8.58 3.41 16.51
C PRO A 284 9.17 3.50 15.10
N LEU A 285 9.13 2.39 14.35
CA LEU A 285 9.54 2.38 12.95
C LEU A 285 8.58 3.20 12.07
N TYR A 286 7.26 3.02 12.22
CA TYR A 286 6.27 3.81 11.49
C TYR A 286 6.45 5.32 11.72
N GLU A 287 6.73 5.74 12.96
CA GLU A 287 7.05 7.13 13.33
C GLU A 287 8.31 7.63 12.63
N ALA A 288 9.38 6.82 12.60
CA ALA A 288 10.65 7.21 11.99
C ALA A 288 10.52 7.45 10.48
N VAL A 289 9.68 6.67 9.79
CA VAL A 289 9.51 6.73 8.33
C VAL A 289 8.30 7.56 7.89
N THR A 290 7.54 8.12 8.83
CA THR A 290 6.39 9.00 8.57
C THR A 290 6.64 10.34 9.27
N PRO A 291 7.37 11.28 8.64
CA PRO A 291 7.73 12.54 9.28
C PRO A 291 6.49 13.40 9.58
N ASP A 292 6.49 14.09 10.73
CA ASP A 292 5.43 15.03 11.09
C ASP A 292 5.32 16.13 10.02
N ILE A 293 4.12 16.33 9.47
CA ILE A 293 3.81 17.49 8.64
C ILE A 293 3.68 18.70 9.59
N SER A 294 4.77 19.44 9.74
CA SER A 294 4.82 20.73 10.45
C SER A 294 4.13 21.85 9.67
#